data_AF-A0A3D5W3X3-F1
#
_entry.id   AF-A0A3D5W3X3-F1
#
_cell.length_a   1.000
_cell.length_b   1.000
_cell.length_c   1.000
_cell.angle_alpha   90.00
_cell.angle_beta   90.00
_cell.angle_gamma   90.00
#
_symmetry.space_group_name_H-M   'P 1'
#
loop_
_entity.id
_entity.type
_entity.pdbx_description
1 polymer ?
#
loop_
_entity_poly.entity_id
_entity_poly.type
_entity_poly.pdbx_seq_one_letter_code
_entity_poly.pdbx_strand_id
1 'polypeptide(L)'
;WPKKRHHKRRLLTPEFLRILGEKLQPQGGLHIATDWHEYAAEILNALDETPNLCNEAGRLAFCARPDWRPVTKYEQRGLRLGHQVFDIAGKRI
;
A
#
# COMPACT_ATOMS: atom_id res chain seq x y z
N TRP A 1 1.05 -5.44 -11.49
CA TRP A 1 1.37 -5.12 -12.90
C TRP A 1 2.89 -5.01 -13.09
N PRO A 2 3.59 -6.15 -13.29
CA PRO A 2 5.06 -6.19 -13.22
C PRO A 2 5.76 -5.67 -14.49
N LYS A 3 5.08 -5.65 -15.63
CA LYS A 3 5.67 -5.19 -16.90
C LYS A 3 5.60 -3.66 -16.99
N LYS A 4 6.72 -2.99 -17.29
CA LYS A 4 6.82 -1.51 -17.43
C LYS A 4 5.69 -0.89 -18.24
N ARG A 5 5.37 -1.46 -19.40
CA ARG A 5 4.26 -1.00 -20.29
C ARG A 5 2.87 -0.98 -19.63
N HIS A 6 2.70 -1.66 -18.50
CA HIS A 6 1.45 -1.71 -17.74
C HIS A 6 1.48 -0.90 -16.43
N HIS A 7 2.56 -0.17 -16.12
CA HIS A 7 2.62 0.60 -14.86
C HIS A 7 1.50 1.64 -14.76
N LYS A 8 1.10 2.23 -15.89
CA LYS A 8 -0.09 3.11 -15.98
C LYS A 8 -1.43 2.48 -15.57
N ARG A 9 -1.47 1.15 -15.34
CA ARG A 9 -2.66 0.41 -14.88
C ARG A 9 -2.62 0.12 -13.37
N ARG A 10 -1.56 0.55 -12.66
CA ARG A 10 -1.46 0.47 -11.20
C ARG A 10 -2.49 1.44 -10.60
N LEU A 11 -3.21 0.98 -9.58
CA LEU A 11 -4.36 1.70 -9.00
C LEU A 11 -3.91 2.80 -8.03
N LEU A 12 -3.02 2.43 -7.11
CA LEU A 12 -2.52 3.29 -6.04
C LEU A 12 -1.48 4.28 -6.58
N THR A 13 -1.97 5.36 -7.18
CA THR A 13 -1.21 6.53 -7.60
C THR A 13 -1.41 7.68 -6.60
N PRO A 14 -0.56 8.73 -6.60
CA PRO A 14 -0.77 9.88 -5.72
C PRO A 14 -2.16 10.51 -5.87
N GLU A 15 -2.62 10.67 -7.12
CA GLU A 15 -3.93 11.25 -7.41
C GLU A 15 -5.08 10.37 -6.89
N PHE A 16 -4.98 9.05 -7.02
CA PHE A 16 -5.99 8.14 -6.49
C PHE A 16 -6.00 8.15 -4.95
N LEU A 17 -4.83 8.18 -4.31
CA LEU A 17 -4.70 8.26 -2.85
C LEU A 17 -5.27 9.56 -2.30
N ARG A 18 -5.07 10.69 -2.98
CA ARG A 18 -5.69 11.98 -2.63
C ARG A 18 -7.22 11.88 -2.60
N ILE A 19 -7.82 11.36 -3.67
CA ILE A 19 -9.27 11.15 -3.78
C ILE A 19 -9.76 10.21 -2.68
N LEU A 20 -9.03 9.12 -2.42
CA LEU A 20 -9.37 8.17 -1.37
C LEU A 20 -9.35 8.83 0.02
N GLY A 21 -8.30 9.61 0.31
CA GLY A 21 -8.17 10.36 1.55
C GLY A 21 -9.32 11.35 1.77
N GLU A 22 -9.85 11.98 0.72
CA GLU A 22 -11.02 12.87 0.82
C GLU A 22 -12.30 12.13 1.24
N LYS A 23 -12.40 10.83 0.95
CA LYS A 23 -13.58 10.00 1.29
C LYS A 23 -13.49 9.30 2.64
N LEU A 24 -12.29 9.18 3.22
CA LEU A 24 -12.13 8.60 4.55
C LEU A 24 -12.68 9.56 5.62
N GLN A 25 -13.27 9.08 6.71
CA GLN A 25 -13.53 9.95 7.87
C GLN A 25 -12.20 10.45 8.47
N PRO A 26 -12.16 11.58 9.21
CA PRO A 26 -10.98 11.96 9.96
C PRO A 26 -10.47 10.79 10.81
N GLN A 27 -9.16 10.56 10.83
CA GLN A 27 -8.53 9.40 11.46
C GLN A 27 -8.90 8.03 10.86
N GLY A 28 -9.62 7.99 9.74
CA GLY A 28 -9.91 6.78 9.00
C GLY A 28 -8.64 6.13 8.45
N GLY A 29 -8.57 4.81 8.58
CA GLY A 29 -7.41 4.02 8.16
C GLY A 29 -7.48 3.58 6.70
N LEU A 30 -6.29 3.40 6.12
CA LEU A 30 -6.03 2.81 4.82
C LEU A 30 -4.99 1.71 4.99
N HIS A 31 -5.35 0.47 4.69
CA HIS A 31 -4.41 -0.66 4.71
C HIS A 31 -4.21 -1.21 3.32
N ILE A 32 -2.95 -1.32 2.91
CA ILE A 32 -2.53 -1.80 1.60
C ILE A 32 -1.56 -2.96 1.81
N ALA A 33 -1.70 -4.01 1.01
CA ALA A 33 -0.75 -5.12 0.97
C ALA A 33 -0.39 -5.47 -0.48
N THR A 34 0.88 -5.73 -0.76
CA THR A 34 1.35 -6.22 -2.06
C THR A 34 2.56 -7.12 -1.94
N ASP A 35 2.67 -8.11 -2.82
CA ASP A 35 3.82 -9.01 -2.94
C ASP A 35 4.84 -8.56 -4.02
N TRP A 36 4.69 -7.33 -4.54
CA TRP A 36 5.57 -6.77 -5.58
C TRP A 36 6.38 -5.59 -5.05
N HIS A 37 7.68 -5.82 -4.79
CA HIS A 37 8.58 -4.86 -4.14
C HIS A 37 8.60 -3.48 -4.80
N GLU A 38 8.78 -3.38 -6.13
CA GLU A 38 8.78 -2.08 -6.82
C GLU A 38 7.47 -1.33 -6.65
N TYR A 39 6.35 -2.06 -6.59
CA TYR A 39 5.05 -1.42 -6.46
C TYR A 39 4.82 -1.00 -5.01
N ALA A 40 5.29 -1.79 -4.05
CA ALA A 40 5.30 -1.42 -2.64
C ALA A 40 6.05 -0.09 -2.42
N ALA A 41 7.23 0.06 -3.04
CA ALA A 41 8.00 1.29 -2.99
C ALA A 41 7.29 2.48 -3.66
N GLU A 42 6.67 2.28 -4.83
CA GLU A 42 5.86 3.32 -5.49
C GLU A 42 4.66 3.77 -4.63
N ILE A 43 3.99 2.83 -3.96
CA ILE A 43 2.86 3.12 -3.07
C ILE A 43 3.33 3.94 -1.86
N LEU A 44 4.45 3.58 -1.23
CA LEU A 44 5.01 4.33 -0.10
C LEU A 44 5.30 5.78 -0.48
N ASN A 45 5.99 6.00 -1.61
CA ASN A 45 6.28 7.35 -2.09
C ASN A 45 4.97 8.12 -2.34
N ALA A 46 4.00 7.49 -3.02
CA ALA A 46 2.72 8.12 -3.30
C ALA A 46 1.93 8.47 -2.03
N LEU A 47 1.97 7.62 -1.00
CA LEU A 47 1.34 7.85 0.29
C LEU A 47 1.98 9.05 1.01
N ASP A 48 3.32 9.07 1.09
CA ASP A 48 4.06 10.14 1.76
C ASP A 48 3.96 11.50 1.02
N GLU A 49 3.72 11.48 -0.29
CA GLU A 49 3.46 12.68 -1.10
C GLU A 49 2.01 13.18 -0.99
N THR A 50 1.09 12.40 -0.43
CA THR A 50 -0.32 12.73 -0.34
C THR A 50 -0.61 13.56 0.92
N PRO A 51 -0.94 14.86 0.84
CA PRO A 51 -0.93 15.75 2.01
C PRO A 51 -1.98 15.44 3.09
N ASN A 52 -3.10 14.81 2.73
CA ASN A 52 -4.20 14.47 3.64
C ASN A 52 -4.11 13.04 4.21
N LEU A 53 -3.02 12.32 3.92
CA LEU A 53 -2.73 11.00 4.46
C LEU A 53 -1.39 11.04 5.18
N CYS A 54 -1.29 10.26 6.25
CA CYS A 54 -0.06 10.07 7.01
C CYS A 54 0.27 8.59 7.06
N ASN A 55 1.52 8.21 6.76
CA ASN A 55 2.00 6.85 6.97
C ASN A 55 2.20 6.58 8.46
N GLU A 56 1.48 5.59 8.99
CA GLU A 56 1.51 5.24 10.42
C GLU A 56 2.84 4.60 10.85
N ALA A 57 3.58 3.99 9.92
CA ALA A 57 4.91 3.45 10.17
C ALA A 57 6.03 4.51 10.08
N GLY A 58 5.70 5.73 9.65
CA GLY A 58 6.66 6.79 9.36
C GLY A 58 7.08 6.84 7.89
N ARG A 59 7.85 7.88 7.54
CA ARG A 59 8.22 8.17 6.14
C ARG A 59 9.01 7.02 5.51
N LEU A 60 8.55 6.56 4.34
CA LEU A 60 9.11 5.47 3.54
C LEU A 60 9.25 4.15 4.30
N ALA A 61 8.47 3.94 5.36
CA ALA A 61 8.51 2.73 6.17
C ALA A 61 7.30 1.83 5.90
N PHE A 62 7.56 0.52 5.90
CA PHE A 62 6.52 -0.52 5.88
C PHE A 62 6.06 -0.82 7.31
N CYS A 63 4.81 -1.24 7.47
CA CYS A 63 4.31 -1.74 8.75
C CYS A 63 4.39 -3.27 8.81
N ALA A 64 4.34 -3.80 10.03
CA ALA A 64 4.13 -5.24 10.21
C ALA A 64 2.73 -5.61 9.72
N ARG A 65 2.59 -6.84 9.19
CA ARG A 65 1.28 -7.40 8.85
C ARG A 65 0.39 -7.38 10.11
N PRO A 66 -0.80 -6.79 10.06
CA PRO A 66 -1.71 -6.79 11.20
C PRO A 66 -2.37 -8.17 11.38
N ASP A 67 -2.66 -8.54 12.63
CA ASP A 67 -3.23 -9.85 12.99
C ASP A 67 -4.62 -10.09 12.37
N TRP A 68 -5.39 -9.02 12.15
CA TRP A 68 -6.75 -9.09 11.61
C TRP A 68 -6.78 -9.36 10.10
N ARG A 69 -5.68 -9.16 9.35
CA ARG A 69 -5.67 -9.33 7.89
C ARG A 69 -5.51 -10.81 7.56
N PRO A 70 -6.51 -11.50 6.98
CA PRO A 70 -6.36 -12.90 6.61
C PRO A 70 -5.27 -13.08 5.54
N VAL A 71 -4.58 -14.23 5.57
CA VAL A 71 -3.63 -14.60 4.52
C VAL A 71 -4.42 -15.03 3.29
N THR A 72 -4.15 -14.40 2.13
CA THR A 72 -4.85 -14.76 0.90
C THR A 72 -4.21 -15.98 0.22
N LYS A 73 -4.96 -16.69 -0.64
CA LYS A 73 -4.41 -17.79 -1.46
C LYS A 73 -3.24 -17.36 -2.36
N TYR A 74 -3.24 -16.10 -2.81
CA TYR A 74 -2.17 -15.53 -3.63
C TYR A 74 -0.91 -15.28 -2.81
N GLU A 75 -1.09 -14.74 -1.61
CA GLU A 75 -0.02 -14.52 -0.64
C GLU A 75 0.64 -15.84 -0.23
N GLN A 76 -0.15 -16.88 0.10
CA GLN A 76 0.39 -18.21 0.39
C GLN A 76 1.22 -18.76 -0.78
N ARG A 77 0.76 -18.55 -2.02
CA ARG A 77 1.52 -18.96 -3.21
C ARG A 77 2.82 -18.15 -3.36
N GLY A 78 2.77 -16.84 -3.14
CA GLY A 78 3.94 -15.97 -3.17
C GLY A 78 4.97 -16.37 -2.13
N LEU A 79 4.55 -16.59 -0.88
CA LEU A 79 5.42 -17.05 0.21
C LEU A 79 6.10 -18.39 -0.11
N ARG A 80 5.38 -19.35 -0.71
CA ARG A 80 5.98 -20.62 -1.16
C ARG A 80 7.03 -20.44 -2.26
N LEU A 81 6.93 -19.36 -3.05
CA LEU A 81 7.90 -18.98 -4.07
C LEU A 81 9.01 -18.06 -3.52
N GLY A 82 9.03 -17.79 -2.21
CA GLY A 82 10.00 -16.92 -1.55
C GLY A 82 9.73 -15.42 -1.74
N HIS A 83 8.54 -15.03 -2.19
CA HIS A 83 8.18 -13.62 -2.29
C HIS A 83 7.92 -13.03 -0.90
N GLN A 84 8.38 -11.80 -0.71
CA GLN A 84 8.03 -11.00 0.46
C GLN A 84 6.70 -10.28 0.23
N VAL A 85 5.98 -10.05 1.32
CA VAL A 85 4.73 -9.30 1.34
C VAL A 85 4.99 -8.00 2.08
N PHE A 86 4.57 -6.90 1.50
CA PHE A 86 4.73 -5.57 2.04
C PHE A 86 3.37 -5.05 2.48
N ASP A 87 3.25 -4.74 3.77
CA ASP A 87 2.09 -4.10 4.37
C ASP A 87 2.39 -2.60 4.58
N ILE A 88 1.42 -1.75 4.25
CA ILE A 88 1.49 -0.29 4.37
C ILE A 88 0.20 0.17 5.05
N ALA A 89 0.34 0.99 6.10
CA ALA A 89 -0.77 1.56 6.85
C ALA A 89 -0.71 3.09 6.77
N GLY A 90 -1.79 3.69 6.26
CA GLY A 90 -1.99 5.12 6.18
C GLY A 90 -3.22 5.55 6.99
N LYS A 91 -3.23 6.79 7.44
CA LYS A 91 -4.34 7.37 8.20
C LYS A 91 -4.68 8.75 7.65
N ARG A 92 -5.98 9.06 7.54
CA ARG A 92 -6.42 10.42 7.19
C ARG A 92 -6.12 11.37 8.34
N ILE A 93 -5.46 12.48 8.02
CA ILE A 93 -5.27 13.62 8.93
C ILE A 93 -6.37 14.68 8.77
#